data_AF-A0A2V8E9Y2-F1
#
_entry.id   AF-A0A2V8E9Y2-F1
#
_cell.length_a   1.000
_cell.length_b   1.000
_cell.length_c   1.000
_cell.angle_alpha   90.00
_cell.angle_beta   90.00
_cell.angle_gamma   90.00
#
_symmetry.space_group_name_H-M   'P 1'
#
loop_
_entity.id
_entity.type
_entity.pdbx_description
1 polymer ?
#
loop_
_entity_poly.entity_id
_entity_poly.type
_entity_poly.pdbx_seq_one_letter_code
_entity_poly.pdbx_strand_id
1 'polypeptide(L)'
;EHLAYRILNLLTSRSLRTRLARVTYVDSTTGKVMGTRYAMFLEHDSDVARRMEGRSVELQRVQFKDVDADTLETMMVFAYMIGNTDFSIYALHNVVLVQTPDLVLHTVPYDFDISGLVHPPYAIPMKSLPIKTVDERLYRGPCRTMEQMEPVLANVSAKSAAVMDLLSSISGFNRGVRQETRTFLEGFYSSIGNQGTVKRVFVEKCSKAPAM
;
A
#
# COMPACT_ATOMS: atom_id res chain seq x y z
N GLU A 1 6.79 -6.34 4.35
CA GLU A 1 6.79 -5.27 3.34
C GLU A 1 6.80 -5.76 1.88
N HIS A 2 7.79 -6.54 1.43
CA HIS A 2 7.89 -7.01 0.03
C HIS A 2 6.56 -7.55 -0.57
N LEU A 3 5.81 -8.34 0.19
CA LEU A 3 4.49 -8.84 -0.23
C LEU A 3 3.51 -7.70 -0.59
N ALA A 4 3.50 -6.60 0.16
CA ALA A 4 2.62 -5.45 -0.10
C ALA A 4 2.87 -4.86 -1.50
N TYR A 5 4.14 -4.67 -1.88
CA TYR A 5 4.50 -4.26 -3.23
C TYR A 5 4.04 -5.27 -4.29
N ARG A 6 4.24 -6.57 -4.03
CA ARG A 6 3.80 -7.62 -4.97
C ARG A 6 2.28 -7.64 -5.15
N ILE A 7 1.52 -7.40 -4.08
CA ILE A 7 0.06 -7.24 -4.13
C ILE A 7 -0.29 -6.00 -4.97
N LEU A 8 0.31 -4.84 -4.68
CA LEU A 8 0.02 -3.62 -5.42
C LEU A 8 0.32 -3.76 -6.92
N ASN A 9 1.39 -4.48 -7.30
CA ASN A 9 1.71 -4.79 -8.69
C ASN A 9 0.64 -5.64 -9.41
N LEU A 10 -0.18 -6.42 -8.68
CA LEU A 10 -1.32 -7.14 -9.25
C LEU A 10 -2.54 -6.22 -9.46
N LEU A 11 -2.66 -5.16 -8.66
CA LEU A 11 -3.78 -4.23 -8.70
C LEU A 11 -3.59 -3.15 -9.77
N THR A 12 -2.36 -2.69 -9.96
CA THR A 12 -2.02 -1.64 -10.93
C THR A 12 -0.58 -1.73 -11.42
N SER A 13 -0.36 -1.37 -12.69
CA SER A 13 0.97 -1.17 -13.24
C SER A 13 1.63 0.11 -12.73
N ARG A 14 0.87 1.09 -12.24
CA ARG A 14 1.36 2.38 -11.69
C ARG A 14 1.82 2.23 -10.24
N SER A 15 2.80 1.35 -10.03
CA SER A 15 3.30 0.98 -8.71
C SER A 15 4.79 0.66 -8.76
N LEU A 16 5.51 0.88 -7.66
CA LEU A 16 6.91 0.52 -7.55
C LEU A 16 7.07 -1.01 -7.56
N ARG A 17 8.09 -1.47 -8.28
CA ARG A 17 8.49 -2.88 -8.31
C ARG A 17 9.53 -3.16 -7.23
N THR A 18 9.51 -4.39 -6.71
CA THR A 18 10.53 -4.85 -5.77
C THR A 18 11.12 -6.20 -6.18
N ARG A 19 12.37 -6.41 -5.79
CA ARG A 19 13.05 -7.71 -5.92
C ARG A 19 13.60 -8.12 -4.55
N LEU A 20 13.12 -9.26 -4.05
CA LEU A 20 13.62 -9.85 -2.81
C LEU A 20 15.09 -10.27 -2.97
N ALA A 21 15.90 -10.00 -1.96
CA ALA A 21 17.31 -10.35 -1.90
C ALA A 21 17.64 -11.01 -0.55
N ARG A 22 18.71 -11.81 -0.55
CA ARG A 22 19.38 -12.24 0.68
C ARG A 22 20.72 -11.54 0.75
N VAL A 23 20.90 -10.71 1.77
CA VAL A 23 22.10 -9.89 1.95
C VAL A 23 22.90 -10.45 3.11
N THR A 24 24.19 -10.69 2.87
CA THR A 24 25.15 -11.10 3.89
C THR A 24 25.96 -9.89 4.30
N TYR A 25 25.82 -9.49 5.57
CA TYR A 25 26.58 -8.39 6.15
C TYR A 25 27.94 -8.90 6.60
N VAL A 26 28.98 -8.18 6.21
CA VAL A 26 30.37 -8.48 6.52
C VAL A 26 30.98 -7.25 7.16
N ASP A 27 31.67 -7.44 8.28
CA ASP A 27 32.44 -6.39 8.93
C ASP A 27 33.56 -5.93 7.99
N SER A 28 33.58 -4.64 7.66
CA SER A 28 34.48 -4.09 6.63
C SER A 28 35.95 -4.08 7.05
N THR A 29 36.24 -4.17 8.35
CA THR A 29 37.61 -4.12 8.88
C THR A 29 38.20 -5.52 9.01
N THR A 30 37.41 -6.46 9.50
CA THR A 30 37.84 -7.83 9.83
C THR A 30 37.48 -8.86 8.77
N GLY A 31 36.56 -8.54 7.86
CA GLY A 31 36.01 -9.49 6.89
C GLY A 31 35.07 -10.53 7.51
N LYS A 32 34.72 -10.39 8.79
CA LYS A 32 33.88 -11.37 9.49
C LYS A 32 32.42 -11.26 9.06
N VAL A 33 31.81 -12.38 8.70
CA VAL A 33 30.37 -12.46 8.42
C VAL A 33 29.58 -12.19 9.71
N MET A 34 28.77 -11.13 9.70
CA MET A 34 27.89 -10.75 10.80
C MET A 34 26.53 -11.47 10.71
N GLY A 35 26.10 -11.81 9.50
CA GLY A 35 24.93 -12.63 9.26
C GLY A 35 24.26 -12.36 7.92
N THR A 36 23.36 -13.27 7.54
CA THR A 36 22.51 -13.11 6.34
C THR A 36 21.09 -12.74 6.77
N ARG A 37 20.49 -11.76 6.09
CA ARG A 37 19.10 -11.34 6.29
C ARG A 37 18.39 -11.21 4.95
N TYR A 38 17.06 -11.22 4.98
CA TYR A 38 16.27 -10.77 3.84
C TYR A 38 16.37 -9.25 3.71
N ALA A 39 16.44 -8.79 2.47
CA ALA A 39 16.33 -7.39 2.09
C ALA A 39 15.52 -7.31 0.78
N MET A 40 15.26 -6.12 0.29
CA MET A 40 14.68 -5.94 -1.04
C MET A 40 15.34 -4.77 -1.77
N PHE A 41 15.44 -4.89 -3.08
CA PHE A 41 15.64 -3.74 -3.96
C PHE A 41 14.28 -3.16 -4.28
N LEU A 42 14.14 -1.85 -4.13
CA LEU A 42 12.97 -1.07 -4.53
C LEU A 42 13.30 -0.29 -5.80
N GLU A 43 12.38 -0.27 -6.76
CA GLU A 43 12.47 0.58 -7.95
C GLU A 43 12.64 2.05 -7.53
N HIS A 44 13.46 2.81 -8.28
CA HIS A 44 13.64 4.23 -7.99
C HIS A 44 12.42 5.03 -8.46
N ASP A 45 12.10 6.14 -7.81
CA ASP A 45 10.93 6.98 -8.13
C ASP A 45 10.95 7.47 -9.60
N SER A 46 12.14 7.85 -10.10
CA SER A 46 12.37 8.24 -11.49
C SER A 46 12.11 7.12 -12.48
N ASP A 47 12.34 5.86 -12.10
CA ASP A 47 12.14 4.71 -13.00
C ASP A 47 10.66 4.35 -13.13
N VAL A 48 9.91 4.38 -12.02
CA VAL A 48 8.44 4.23 -12.09
C VAL A 48 7.80 5.40 -12.84
N ALA A 49 8.27 6.64 -12.62
CA ALA A 49 7.79 7.81 -13.35
C ALA A 49 8.02 7.65 -14.86
N ARG A 50 9.23 7.23 -15.27
CA ARG A 50 9.56 6.96 -16.68
C ARG A 50 8.66 5.87 -17.28
N ARG A 51 8.35 4.81 -16.54
CA ARG A 51 7.47 3.73 -16.97
C ARG A 51 6.01 4.15 -17.10
N MET A 52 5.63 5.23 -16.40
CA MET A 52 4.34 5.89 -16.52
C MET A 52 4.36 7.02 -17.57
N GLU A 53 5.43 7.13 -18.37
CA GLU A 53 5.63 8.18 -19.38
C GLU A 53 5.58 9.60 -18.79
N GLY A 54 5.93 9.73 -17.51
CA GLY A 54 5.87 10.97 -16.75
C GLY A 54 7.17 11.29 -16.02
N ARG A 55 7.07 12.23 -15.08
CA ARG A 55 8.16 12.68 -14.20
C ARG A 55 7.69 12.73 -12.75
N SER A 56 8.57 12.42 -11.80
CA SER A 56 8.25 12.67 -10.39
C SER A 56 8.23 14.18 -10.12
N VAL A 57 7.31 14.62 -9.26
CA VAL A 57 7.16 16.02 -8.87
C VAL A 57 7.00 16.14 -7.36
N GLU A 58 7.64 17.14 -6.77
CA GLU A 58 7.53 17.44 -5.35
C GLU A 58 6.52 18.57 -5.14
N LEU A 59 5.24 18.20 -5.03
CA LEU A 59 4.15 19.14 -4.80
C LEU A 59 3.49 18.84 -3.46
N GLN A 60 3.62 19.76 -2.51
CA GLN A 60 2.90 19.71 -1.25
C GLN A 60 1.51 20.35 -1.38
N ARG A 61 0.65 20.06 -0.39
CA ARG A 61 -0.73 20.54 -0.25
C ARG A 61 -1.70 20.04 -1.33
N VAL A 62 -1.29 19.02 -2.09
CA VAL A 62 -2.11 18.34 -3.09
C VAL A 62 -3.32 17.72 -2.41
N GLN A 63 -4.50 17.99 -2.97
CA GLN A 63 -5.77 17.45 -2.50
C GLN A 63 -6.19 16.23 -3.32
N PHE A 64 -7.17 15.48 -2.81
CA PHE A 64 -7.77 14.36 -3.54
C PHE A 64 -8.32 14.74 -4.92
N LYS A 65 -8.80 15.98 -5.09
CA LYS A 65 -9.34 16.48 -6.37
C LYS A 65 -8.25 16.85 -7.39
N ASP A 66 -7.00 16.97 -6.94
CA ASP A 66 -5.88 17.44 -7.77
C ASP A 66 -5.13 16.26 -8.41
N VAL A 67 -5.49 15.03 -8.05
CA VAL A 67 -4.89 13.78 -8.57
C VAL A 67 -5.92 12.97 -9.35
N ASP A 68 -5.40 12.15 -10.26
CA ASP A 68 -6.16 11.17 -11.03
C ASP A 68 -6.98 10.24 -10.12
N ALA A 69 -8.26 10.09 -10.43
CA ALA A 69 -9.21 9.36 -9.60
C ALA A 69 -8.86 7.86 -9.51
N ASP A 70 -8.43 7.24 -10.60
CA ASP A 70 -8.15 5.81 -10.66
C ASP A 70 -6.95 5.43 -9.78
N THR A 71 -5.87 6.20 -9.87
CA THR A 71 -4.67 5.98 -9.02
C THR A 71 -4.95 6.30 -7.56
N LEU A 72 -5.72 7.36 -7.28
CA LEU A 72 -6.14 7.68 -5.93
C LEU A 72 -6.98 6.55 -5.32
N GLU A 73 -8.02 6.08 -6.01
CA GLU A 73 -8.92 5.05 -5.49
C GLU A 73 -8.21 3.72 -5.29
N THR A 74 -7.36 3.33 -6.25
CA THR A 74 -6.50 2.15 -6.12
C THR A 74 -5.60 2.27 -4.89
N MET A 75 -4.93 3.40 -4.71
CA MET A 75 -4.07 3.66 -3.55
C MET A 75 -4.86 3.58 -2.24
N MET A 76 -6.02 4.23 -2.14
CA MET A 76 -6.80 4.28 -0.90
C MET A 76 -7.39 2.92 -0.51
N VAL A 77 -7.89 2.15 -1.50
CA VAL A 77 -8.37 0.78 -1.25
C VAL A 77 -7.22 -0.16 -0.89
N PHE A 78 -6.07 -0.02 -1.57
CA PHE A 78 -4.88 -0.79 -1.23
C PHE A 78 -4.35 -0.47 0.18
N ALA A 79 -4.27 0.81 0.55
CA ALA A 79 -3.85 1.21 1.88
C ALA A 79 -4.78 0.62 2.96
N TYR A 80 -6.10 0.67 2.73
CA TYR A 80 -7.07 0.01 3.59
C TYR A 80 -6.88 -1.52 3.65
N MET A 81 -6.65 -2.17 2.50
CA MET A 81 -6.40 -3.62 2.41
C MET A 81 -5.25 -4.05 3.31
N ILE A 82 -4.12 -3.34 3.25
CA ILE A 82 -2.91 -3.67 4.00
C ILE A 82 -2.88 -3.06 5.41
N GLY A 83 -3.90 -2.29 5.80
CA GLY A 83 -3.92 -1.57 7.09
C GLY A 83 -2.84 -0.49 7.17
N ASN A 84 -2.48 0.14 6.05
CA ASN A 84 -1.52 1.24 6.03
C ASN A 84 -2.26 2.56 6.28
N THR A 85 -1.84 3.26 7.33
CA THR A 85 -2.30 4.63 7.63
C THR A 85 -1.16 5.64 7.62
N ASP A 86 0.09 5.21 7.40
CA ASP A 86 1.27 6.07 7.42
C ASP A 86 1.56 6.62 6.02
N PHE A 87 0.73 7.54 5.57
CA PHE A 87 0.92 8.32 4.34
C PHE A 87 0.21 9.67 4.44
N SER A 88 0.63 10.62 3.62
CA SER A 88 -0.01 11.93 3.47
C SER A 88 0.23 12.47 2.06
N ILE A 89 -0.81 12.50 1.22
CA ILE A 89 -0.74 13.18 -0.10
C ILE A 89 -0.52 14.69 0.11
N TYR A 90 -1.11 15.24 1.17
CA TYR A 90 -0.98 16.65 1.50
C TYR A 90 0.46 17.02 1.88
N ALA A 91 1.12 16.20 2.70
CA ALA A 91 2.49 16.46 3.16
C ALA A 91 3.57 15.85 2.24
N LEU A 92 3.17 15.10 1.20
CA LEU A 92 4.06 14.30 0.35
C LEU A 92 4.86 13.26 1.17
N HIS A 93 4.18 12.58 2.10
CA HIS A 93 4.74 11.52 2.94
C HIS A 93 4.31 10.14 2.43
N ASN A 94 5.28 9.26 2.16
CA ASN A 94 5.07 7.88 1.69
C ASN A 94 4.23 7.76 0.40
N VAL A 95 4.34 8.77 -0.46
CA VAL A 95 3.71 8.81 -1.79
C VAL A 95 4.57 9.60 -2.76
N VAL A 96 4.80 9.03 -3.94
CA VAL A 96 5.38 9.74 -5.09
C VAL A 96 4.24 10.28 -5.93
N LEU A 97 4.34 11.54 -6.35
CA LEU A 97 3.47 12.10 -7.39
C LEU A 97 4.18 12.03 -8.73
N VAL A 98 3.53 11.39 -9.70
CA VAL A 98 4.00 11.32 -11.08
C VAL A 98 3.11 12.21 -11.93
N GLN A 99 3.69 13.21 -12.58
CA GLN A 99 3.00 14.06 -13.54
C GLN A 99 3.22 13.53 -14.96
N THR A 100 2.14 13.25 -15.67
CA THR A 100 2.14 12.87 -17.10
C THR A 100 2.13 14.11 -18.01
N PRO A 101 2.40 13.98 -19.34
CA PRO A 101 2.49 15.12 -20.25
C PRO A 101 1.22 15.96 -20.38
N ASP A 102 0.06 15.37 -20.10
CA ASP A 102 -1.25 16.03 -20.01
C ASP A 102 -1.47 16.79 -18.68
N LEU A 103 -0.41 16.90 -17.86
CA LEU A 103 -0.34 17.57 -16.56
C LEU A 103 -1.16 16.91 -15.44
N VAL A 104 -1.70 15.72 -15.66
CA VAL A 104 -2.41 14.95 -14.65
C VAL A 104 -1.43 14.40 -13.61
N LEU A 105 -1.80 14.47 -12.33
CA LEU A 105 -1.00 13.94 -11.22
C LEU A 105 -1.49 12.55 -10.82
N HIS A 106 -0.60 11.58 -10.82
CA HIS A 106 -0.89 10.21 -10.38
C HIS A 106 -0.18 9.91 -9.06
N THR A 107 -0.86 9.19 -8.17
CA THR A 107 -0.29 8.77 -6.88
C THR A 107 0.36 7.40 -6.98
N VAL A 108 1.60 7.27 -6.47
CA VAL A 108 2.32 6.00 -6.34
C VAL A 108 2.73 5.84 -4.87
N PRO A 109 2.01 5.04 -4.06
CA PRO A 109 2.34 4.87 -2.65
C PRO A 109 3.60 4.02 -2.48
N TYR A 110 4.35 4.28 -1.41
CA TYR A 110 5.53 3.51 -1.03
C TYR A 110 5.71 3.50 0.49
N ASP A 111 6.74 2.81 0.97
CA ASP A 111 7.05 2.64 2.39
C ASP A 111 5.90 2.01 3.18
N PHE A 112 5.83 0.67 3.16
CA PHE A 112 4.69 -0.09 3.71
C PHE A 112 5.04 -0.80 5.01
N ASP A 113 6.15 -0.45 5.64
CA ASP A 113 6.65 -1.07 6.85
C ASP A 113 5.68 -0.87 8.03
N ILE A 114 5.11 0.33 8.20
CA ILE A 114 4.08 0.66 9.19
C ILE A 114 2.69 0.37 8.62
N SER A 115 2.36 -0.92 8.53
CA SER A 115 1.02 -1.38 8.12
C SER A 115 0.61 -2.65 8.83
N GLY A 116 -0.70 -2.91 8.96
CA GLY A 116 -1.22 -4.15 9.56
C GLY A 116 -0.81 -5.43 8.84
N LEU A 117 -0.51 -5.36 7.54
CA LEU A 117 0.01 -6.51 6.80
C LEU A 117 1.45 -6.87 7.23
N VAL A 118 2.25 -5.87 7.61
CA VAL A 118 3.64 -6.08 8.04
C VAL A 118 3.72 -6.31 9.55
N HIS A 119 2.89 -5.59 10.31
CA HIS A 119 2.76 -5.65 11.77
C HIS A 119 4.12 -5.74 12.49
N PRO A 120 5.06 -4.79 12.24
CA PRO A 120 6.30 -4.80 12.98
C PRO A 120 6.06 -4.37 14.44
N PRO A 121 6.86 -4.85 15.41
CA PRO A 121 6.63 -4.58 16.84
C PRO A 121 6.75 -3.10 17.22
N TYR A 122 7.35 -2.28 16.37
CA TYR A 122 7.48 -0.82 16.57
C TYR A 122 6.37 -0.01 15.90
N ALA A 123 5.47 -0.63 15.13
CA ALA A 123 4.41 0.10 14.45
C ALA A 123 3.37 0.62 15.45
N ILE A 124 3.33 1.94 15.60
CA ILE A 124 2.38 2.65 16.45
C ILE A 124 1.60 3.60 15.54
N PRO A 125 0.26 3.47 15.43
CA PRO A 125 -0.55 4.41 14.67
C PRO A 125 -0.37 5.84 15.20
N MET A 126 -0.53 6.82 14.30
CA MET A 126 -0.53 8.22 14.70
C MET A 126 -1.62 8.47 15.77
N LYS A 127 -1.26 9.14 16.87
CA LYS A 127 -2.14 9.31 18.05
C LYS A 127 -3.49 9.99 17.76
N SER A 128 -3.58 10.74 16.67
CA SER A 128 -4.81 11.42 16.23
C SER A 128 -5.80 10.47 15.53
N LEU A 129 -5.37 9.27 15.15
CA LEU A 129 -6.22 8.31 14.45
C LEU A 129 -7.09 7.51 15.45
N PRO A 130 -8.33 7.15 15.07
CA PRO A 130 -9.26 6.42 15.94
C PRO A 130 -8.99 4.90 15.98
N ILE A 131 -7.73 4.47 15.86
CA ILE A 131 -7.30 3.07 15.90
C ILE A 131 -6.20 2.88 16.95
N LYS A 132 -6.15 1.72 17.59
CA LYS A 132 -5.17 1.45 18.66
C LYS A 132 -3.94 0.72 18.14
N THR A 133 -4.11 -0.12 17.11
CA THR A 133 -3.02 -0.88 16.48
C THR A 133 -3.08 -0.77 14.96
N VAL A 134 -1.98 -1.08 14.27
CA VAL A 134 -1.94 -1.08 12.79
C VAL A 134 -2.76 -2.21 12.16
N ASP A 135 -3.14 -3.23 12.94
CA ASP A 135 -4.03 -4.31 12.48
C ASP A 135 -5.48 -3.83 12.29
N GLU A 136 -5.87 -2.74 12.95
CA GLU A 136 -7.16 -2.11 12.75
C GLU A 136 -7.16 -1.31 11.44
N ARG A 137 -7.92 -1.78 10.45
CA ARG A 137 -8.03 -1.09 9.17
C ARG A 137 -8.82 0.21 9.32
N LEU A 138 -8.23 1.31 8.84
CA LEU A 138 -8.86 2.62 8.75
C LEU A 138 -8.78 3.14 7.32
N TYR A 139 -9.94 3.44 6.73
CA TYR A 139 -9.99 4.07 5.41
C TYR A 139 -9.73 5.57 5.56
N ARG A 140 -8.65 6.07 4.95
CA ARG A 140 -8.26 7.50 4.98
C ARG A 140 -8.50 8.22 3.64
N GLY A 141 -9.24 7.60 2.72
CA GLY A 141 -9.56 8.17 1.40
C GLY A 141 -10.79 9.07 1.37
N PRO A 142 -11.08 9.69 0.22
CA PRO A 142 -12.25 10.54 0.03
C PRO A 142 -13.54 9.74 0.20
N CYS A 143 -14.60 10.41 0.63
CA CYS A 143 -15.94 9.84 0.55
C CYS A 143 -16.33 9.58 -0.91
N ARG A 144 -16.77 8.36 -1.18
CA ARG A 144 -17.24 7.89 -2.49
C ARG A 144 -18.67 7.40 -2.40
N THR A 145 -19.38 7.39 -3.52
CA THR A 145 -20.64 6.65 -3.63
C THR A 145 -20.37 5.17 -3.83
N MET A 146 -21.40 4.33 -3.70
CA MET A 146 -21.26 2.90 -3.96
C MET A 146 -20.86 2.64 -5.40
N GLU A 147 -21.44 3.39 -6.35
CA GLU A 147 -21.17 3.30 -7.78
C GLU A 147 -19.73 3.69 -8.12
N GLN A 148 -19.17 4.68 -7.41
CA GLN A 148 -17.76 5.06 -7.57
C GLN A 148 -16.81 3.99 -7.02
N MET A 149 -17.18 3.29 -5.95
CA MET A 149 -16.34 2.24 -5.37
C MET A 149 -16.41 0.90 -6.11
N GLU A 150 -17.49 0.64 -6.83
CA GLU A 150 -17.73 -0.66 -7.47
C GLU A 150 -16.60 -1.08 -8.41
N PRO A 151 -16.09 -0.25 -9.35
CA PRO A 151 -15.05 -0.68 -10.28
C PRO A 151 -13.73 -1.07 -9.58
N VAL A 152 -13.29 -0.26 -8.60
CA VAL A 152 -12.04 -0.52 -7.88
C VAL A 152 -12.17 -1.76 -6.98
N LEU A 153 -13.30 -1.94 -6.30
CA LEU A 153 -13.53 -3.11 -5.47
C LEU A 153 -13.71 -4.39 -6.29
N ALA A 154 -14.32 -4.30 -7.47
CA ALA A 154 -14.44 -5.42 -8.41
C ALA A 154 -13.06 -5.85 -8.92
N ASN A 155 -12.21 -4.91 -9.32
CA ASN A 155 -10.83 -5.21 -9.72
C ASN A 155 -10.05 -5.90 -8.59
N VAL A 156 -10.08 -5.34 -7.37
CA VAL A 156 -9.39 -5.90 -6.21
C VAL A 156 -9.91 -7.29 -5.84
N SER A 157 -11.23 -7.50 -5.87
CA SER A 157 -11.86 -8.80 -5.61
C SER A 157 -11.45 -9.85 -6.63
N ALA A 158 -11.38 -9.48 -7.91
CA ALA A 158 -10.95 -10.38 -8.98
C ALA A 158 -9.48 -10.85 -8.82
N LYS A 159 -8.65 -10.09 -8.10
CA LYS A 159 -7.25 -10.47 -7.79
C LYS A 159 -7.10 -11.31 -6.52
N SER A 160 -8.17 -11.63 -5.80
CA SER A 160 -8.11 -12.33 -4.50
C SER A 160 -7.32 -13.64 -4.55
N ALA A 161 -7.61 -14.51 -5.52
CA ALA A 161 -6.90 -15.78 -5.67
C ALA A 161 -5.39 -15.55 -5.93
N ALA A 162 -5.04 -14.66 -6.86
CA ALA A 162 -3.65 -14.33 -7.16
C ALA A 162 -2.90 -13.73 -5.97
N VAL A 163 -3.57 -12.90 -5.15
CA VAL A 163 -3.01 -12.36 -3.91
C VAL A 163 -2.75 -13.47 -2.89
N MET A 164 -3.66 -14.42 -2.73
CA MET A 164 -3.46 -15.56 -1.83
C MET A 164 -2.34 -16.49 -2.32
N ASP A 165 -2.17 -16.64 -3.63
CA ASP A 165 -1.08 -17.41 -4.24
C ASP A 165 0.29 -16.76 -4.02
N LEU A 166 0.37 -15.43 -3.92
CA LEU A 166 1.63 -14.74 -3.59
C LEU A 166 2.18 -15.21 -2.24
N LEU A 167 1.33 -15.50 -1.26
CA LEU A 167 1.76 -16.03 0.05
C LEU A 167 2.53 -17.33 -0.10
N SER A 168 2.14 -18.17 -1.06
CA SER A 168 2.81 -19.42 -1.39
C SER A 168 4.16 -19.19 -2.07
N SER A 169 4.24 -18.21 -2.96
CA SER A 169 5.42 -17.93 -3.80
C SER A 169 6.58 -17.24 -3.09
N ILE A 170 6.32 -16.51 -2.00
CA ILE A 170 7.36 -15.72 -1.31
C ILE A 170 8.07 -16.59 -0.26
N SER A 171 9.40 -16.70 -0.40
CA SER A 171 10.28 -17.36 0.56
C SER A 171 10.43 -16.54 1.85
N GLY A 172 10.69 -17.21 2.97
CA GLY A 172 11.06 -16.56 4.24
C GLY A 172 9.92 -16.43 5.26
N PHE A 173 8.67 -16.63 4.85
CA PHE A 173 7.57 -16.78 5.80
C PHE A 173 7.66 -18.13 6.52
N ASN A 174 7.71 -18.11 7.85
CA ASN A 174 7.40 -19.29 8.65
C ASN A 174 5.89 -19.59 8.58
N ARG A 175 5.47 -20.78 9.04
CA ARG A 175 4.07 -21.23 8.95
C ARG A 175 3.10 -20.31 9.70
N GLY A 176 3.48 -19.84 10.89
CA GLY A 176 2.65 -18.96 11.73
C GLY A 176 2.38 -17.62 11.06
N VAL A 177 3.45 -16.91 10.67
CA VAL A 177 3.35 -15.61 9.98
C VAL A 177 2.54 -15.75 8.69
N ARG A 178 2.74 -16.84 7.93
CA ARG A 178 1.96 -17.09 6.71
C ARG A 178 0.47 -17.21 6.99
N GLN A 179 0.09 -17.90 8.06
CA GLN A 179 -1.30 -18.05 8.44
C GLN A 179 -1.90 -16.73 8.94
N GLU A 180 -1.16 -15.98 9.77
CA GLU A 180 -1.59 -14.65 10.24
C GLU A 180 -1.80 -13.68 9.07
N THR A 181 -0.84 -13.62 8.13
CA THR A 181 -0.94 -12.80 6.92
C THR A 181 -2.14 -13.21 6.06
N ARG A 182 -2.37 -14.52 5.90
CA ARG A 182 -3.55 -15.06 5.18
C ARG A 182 -4.85 -14.60 5.85
N THR A 183 -5.00 -14.84 7.15
CA THR A 183 -6.19 -14.46 7.92
C THR A 183 -6.44 -12.95 7.83
N PHE A 184 -5.38 -12.14 7.93
CA PHE A 184 -5.48 -10.69 7.79
C PHE A 184 -6.07 -10.31 6.43
N LEU A 185 -5.53 -10.83 5.32
CA LEU A 185 -6.01 -10.55 3.96
C LEU A 185 -7.43 -11.10 3.71
N GLU A 186 -7.75 -12.29 4.22
CA GLU A 186 -9.10 -12.88 4.15
C GLU A 186 -10.14 -11.99 4.85
N GLY A 187 -9.76 -11.37 5.97
CA GLY A 187 -10.58 -10.37 6.66
C GLY A 187 -10.90 -9.14 5.80
N PHE A 188 -9.94 -8.67 5.00
CA PHE A 188 -10.19 -7.60 4.03
C PHE A 188 -11.17 -8.04 2.94
N TYR A 189 -10.96 -9.20 2.32
CA TYR A 189 -11.84 -9.69 1.26
C TYR A 189 -13.26 -9.95 1.76
N SER A 190 -13.41 -10.47 2.98
CA SER A 190 -14.70 -10.62 3.64
C SER A 190 -15.39 -9.26 3.87
N SER A 191 -14.62 -8.24 4.23
CA SER A 191 -15.12 -6.87 4.44
C SER A 191 -15.66 -6.25 3.15
N ILE A 192 -14.92 -6.34 2.05
CA ILE A 192 -15.35 -5.75 0.77
C ILE A 192 -16.42 -6.58 0.04
N GLY A 193 -16.56 -7.87 0.39
CA GLY A 193 -17.67 -8.72 -0.08
C GLY A 193 -19.02 -8.43 0.60
N ASN A 194 -19.04 -7.57 1.62
CA ASN A 194 -20.26 -7.19 2.34
C ASN A 194 -20.64 -5.73 2.00
N GLN A 195 -21.76 -5.53 1.27
CA GLN A 195 -22.21 -4.19 0.86
C GLN A 195 -22.46 -3.24 2.04
N GLY A 196 -22.96 -3.73 3.17
CA GLY A 196 -23.16 -2.91 4.37
C GLY A 196 -21.83 -2.41 4.95
N THR A 197 -20.80 -3.26 4.96
CA THR A 197 -19.46 -2.85 5.36
C THR A 197 -18.83 -1.89 4.37
N VAL A 198 -18.97 -2.13 3.06
CA VAL A 198 -18.50 -1.22 2.01
C VAL A 198 -19.11 0.17 2.20
N LYS A 199 -20.43 0.26 2.34
CA LYS A 199 -21.12 1.53 2.59
C LYS A 199 -20.58 2.22 3.84
N ARG A 200 -20.51 1.48 4.95
CA ARG A 200 -20.02 2.02 6.22
C ARG A 200 -18.59 2.55 6.12
N VAL A 201 -17.69 1.84 5.44
CA VAL A 201 -16.24 2.16 5.40
C VAL A 201 -15.94 3.26 4.39
N PHE A 202 -16.43 3.15 3.15
CA PHE A 202 -16.02 4.00 2.04
C PHE A 202 -16.97 5.18 1.78
N VAL A 203 -18.22 5.10 2.26
CA VAL A 203 -19.26 6.12 2.03
C VAL A 203 -19.56 6.92 3.31
N GLU A 204 -19.62 6.26 4.47
CA GLU A 204 -20.06 6.90 5.73
C GLU A 204 -18.90 7.30 6.66
N LYS A 205 -17.88 6.44 6.82
CA LYS A 205 -16.71 6.66 7.70
C LYS A 205 -15.42 7.01 6.94
N CYS A 206 -15.59 7.74 5.85
CA CYS A 206 -14.52 8.23 4.99
C CYS A 206 -14.01 9.62 5.43
N SER A 207 -12.88 10.04 4.87
CA SER A 207 -12.35 11.38 5.10
C SER A 207 -12.87 12.37 4.05
N LYS A 208 -13.18 13.60 4.46
CA LYS A 208 -13.52 14.70 3.53
C LYS A 208 -12.28 15.46 3.03
N ALA A 209 -11.15 15.30 3.72
CA ALA A 209 -9.89 15.96 3.40
C ALA A 209 -8.77 14.92 3.24
N PRO A 210 -7.73 15.18 2.43
CA PRO A 210 -6.55 14.35 2.43
C PRO A 210 -6.00 14.21 3.83
N ALA A 211 -5.47 13.03 4.13
CA ALA A 211 -4.64 12.79 5.29
C ALA A 211 -3.63 13.94 5.42
N MET A 212 -3.77 14.78 6.45
CA MET A 212 -2.75 15.72 6.90
C MET A 212 -1.69 14.94 7.65
#